data_AF-A0A6J6K316-F1
#
_entry.id   AF-A0A6J6K316-F1
#
_cell.length_a   1.000
_cell.length_b   1.000
_cell.length_c   1.000
_cell.angle_alpha   90.00
_cell.angle_beta   90.00
_cell.angle_gamma   90.00
#
_symmetry.space_group_name_H-M   'P 1'
#
loop_
_entity.id
_entity.type
_entity.pdbx_description
1 polymer ?
#
loop_
_entity_poly.entity_id
_entity_poly.type
_entity_poly.pdbx_seq_one_letter_code
_entity_poly.pdbx_strand_id
1 'polypeptide(L)' 'METIVLNIRWAGYLLFAIGLINWRYQNSFEKGAPLWMFGLALIIGTYIPAVSKLMTSKVGVIVIAIVVALLLLMAFTA' A
#
# COMPACT_ATOMS: atom_id res chain seq x y z
N MET A 1 -15.03 -8.93 8.43
CA MET A 1 -13.79 -8.21 8.81
C MET A 1 -12.56 -8.91 8.26
N GLU A 2 -12.44 -10.23 8.43
CA GLU A 2 -11.31 -11.02 7.92
C GLU A 2 -11.04 -10.82 6.41
N THR A 3 -12.10 -10.77 5.59
CA THR A 3 -11.99 -10.48 4.14
C THR A 3 -11.40 -9.09 3.85
N ILE A 4 -11.73 -8.08 4.64
CA ILE A 4 -11.22 -6.71 4.45
C ILE A 4 -9.72 -6.67 4.80
N VAL A 5 -9.33 -7.32 5.91
CA VAL A 5 -7.91 -7.45 6.29
C VAL A 5 -7.13 -8.15 5.18
N LEU A 6 -7.67 -9.23 4.62
CA LEU A 6 -7.02 -9.96 3.53
C LEU A 6 -6.85 -9.09 2.28
N ASN A 7 -7.88 -8.32 1.90
CA ASN A 7 -7.79 -7.39 0.77
C ASN A 7 -6.72 -6.31 0.99
N ILE A 8 -6.60 -5.78 2.21
CA ILE A 8 -5.55 -4.81 2.52
C ILE A 8 -4.15 -5.46 2.48
N ARG A 9 -4.00 -6.72 2.90
CA ARG A 9 -2.75 -7.48 2.73
C ARG A 9 -2.39 -7.64 1.26
N TRP A 10 -3.35 -8.04 0.43
CA TRP A 10 -3.13 -8.18 -1.01
C TRP A 10 -2.74 -6.86 -1.68
N ALA A 11 -3.41 -5.76 -1.31
CA ALA A 11 -3.01 -4.43 -1.75
C ALA A 11 -1.58 -4.10 -1.31
N GLY A 12 -1.21 -4.45 -0.08
CA GLY A 12 0.14 -4.30 0.44
C GLY A 12 1.19 -5.08 -0.36
N TYR A 13 0.95 -6.36 -0.66
CA TYR A 13 1.84 -7.18 -1.49
C TYR A 13 1.98 -6.63 -2.91
N LEU A 14 0.87 -6.19 -3.51
CA LEU A 14 0.88 -5.60 -4.83
C LEU A 14 1.70 -4.31 -4.87
N LEU A 15 1.47 -3.39 -3.93
CA LEU A 15 2.25 -2.15 -3.83
C LEU A 15 3.72 -2.40 -3.56
N PHE A 16 4.03 -3.39 -2.71
CA PHE A 16 5.41 -3.82 -2.46
C PHE A 16 6.10 -4.25 -3.76
N ALA A 17 5.48 -5.15 -4.51
CA ALA A 17 6.02 -5.63 -5.77
C ALA A 17 6.16 -4.50 -6.81
N ILE A 18 5.11 -3.69 -6.99
CA ILE A 18 5.12 -2.57 -7.95
C ILE A 18 6.23 -1.57 -7.59
N GLY A 19 6.41 -1.23 -6.32
CA GLY A 19 7.45 -0.28 -5.90
C GLY A 19 8.87 -0.77 -6.21
N LEU A 20 9.14 -2.07 -5.99
CA LEU A 20 10.43 -2.67 -6.35
C LEU A 20 10.63 -2.73 -7.87
N ILE A 21 9.59 -3.06 -8.64
CA ILE A 21 9.64 -3.07 -10.11
C ILE A 21 9.88 -1.66 -10.65
N ASN A 22 9.17 -0.67 -10.11
CA ASN A 22 9.27 0.73 -10.53
C ASN A 22 10.68 1.27 -10.27
N TRP A 23 11.25 0.97 -9.09
CA TRP A 23 12.63 1.30 -8.77
C TRP A 23 13.62 0.64 -9.74
N ARG A 24 13.53 -0.68 -9.94
CA ARG A 24 14.57 -1.40 -10.68
C ARG A 24 14.50 -1.22 -12.19
N TYR A 25 13.29 -1.07 -12.75
CA TYR A 25 13.04 -1.26 -14.19
C TYR A 25 12.33 -0.11 -14.91
N GLN A 26 11.59 0.78 -14.23
CA GLN A 26 10.74 1.77 -14.93
C GLN A 26 11.17 3.21 -14.69
N ASN A 27 11.40 3.61 -13.44
CA ASN A 27 11.78 4.98 -13.10
C ASN A 27 13.03 4.98 -12.22
N SER A 28 12.88 5.34 -10.95
CA SER A 28 13.97 5.59 -10.00
C SER A 28 13.56 5.15 -8.60
N PHE A 29 14.54 5.15 -7.69
CA PHE A 29 14.29 4.84 -6.29
C PHE A 29 13.26 5.80 -5.68
N GLU A 30 13.31 7.09 -6.01
CA GLU A 30 12.43 8.12 -5.45
C GLU A 30 10.96 7.89 -5.81
N LYS A 31 10.68 7.40 -7.03
CA LYS A 31 9.31 7.05 -7.46
C LYS A 31 8.86 5.69 -6.93
N GLY A 32 9.76 4.72 -6.82
CA GLY A 32 9.45 3.36 -6.35
C GLY A 32 9.38 3.22 -4.82
N ALA A 33 10.15 4.00 -4.07
CA ALA A 33 10.27 3.88 -2.61
C ALA A 33 8.97 4.08 -1.84
N PRO A 34 8.18 5.14 -2.12
CA PRO A 34 6.92 5.36 -1.43
C PRO A 34 5.94 4.18 -1.58
N LEU A 35 5.91 3.55 -2.76
CA LEU A 35 5.07 2.39 -3.05
C LEU A 35 5.48 1.18 -2.20
N TRP A 36 6.75 0.76 -2.26
CA TRP A 36 7.15 -0.46 -1.57
C TRP A 36 7.15 -0.30 -0.05
N MET A 37 7.53 0.88 0.45
CA MET A 37 7.50 1.17 1.88
C MET A 37 6.06 1.17 2.41
N PHE A 38 5.13 1.80 1.71
CA PHE A 38 3.73 1.81 2.11
C PHE A 38 3.10 0.42 1.99
N GLY A 39 3.41 -0.33 0.92
CA GLY A 39 2.98 -1.72 0.78
C GLY A 39 3.44 -2.60 1.94
N LEU A 40 4.70 -2.47 2.36
CA LEU A 40 5.25 -3.15 3.53
C LEU A 40 4.54 -2.73 4.84
N ALA A 41 4.29 -1.43 5.01
CA ALA A 41 3.58 -0.91 6.17
C ALA A 41 2.14 -1.48 6.28
N LEU A 42 1.43 -1.61 5.16
CA LEU A 42 0.10 -2.23 5.12
C LEU A 42 0.15 -3.70 5.55
N ILE A 43 1.12 -4.47 5.04
CA ILE A 43 1.30 -5.88 5.41
C ILE A 43 1.53 -5.98 6.91
N ILE A 44 2.52 -5.26 7.46
CA ILE A 44 2.84 -5.29 8.90
C ILE A 44 1.63 -4.85 9.72
N GLY A 45 0.97 -3.75 9.34
CA GLY A 45 -0.19 -3.20 10.04
C GLY A 45 -1.36 -4.18 10.17
N THR A 46 -1.53 -5.08 9.19
CA THR A 46 -2.59 -6.11 9.26
C THR A 46 -2.34 -7.22 10.27
N TYR A 47 -1.13 -7.36 10.81
CA TYR A 47 -0.81 -8.32 11.87
C TYR A 47 -0.86 -7.71 13.28
N ILE A 48 -0.89 -6.37 13.37
CA ILE A 48 -0.99 -5.66 14.64
C ILE A 48 -2.48 -5.40 14.93
N PRO A 49 -3.09 -5.99 15.98
CA PRO A 49 -4.53 -5.94 16.19
C PRO A 49 -5.12 -4.52 16.27
N ALA A 50 -4.46 -3.62 16.99
CA ALA A 50 -4.90 -2.23 17.14
C ALA A 50 -4.89 -1.46 15.81
N VAL A 51 -3.86 -1.69 14.99
CA VAL A 51 -3.70 -1.05 13.67
C VAL A 51 -4.69 -1.63 12.67
N SER A 52 -4.84 -2.96 12.64
CA SER A 52 -5.82 -3.65 11.81
C SER A 52 -7.26 -3.17 12.08
N LYS A 53 -7.61 -2.92 13.36
CA LYS A 53 -8.92 -2.35 13.72
C LYS A 53 -9.12 -0.94 13.15
N LEU A 54 -8.08 -0.09 13.16
CA LEU A 54 -8.13 1.24 12.55
C LEU A 54 -8.26 1.15 11.03
N MET A 55 -7.41 0.34 10.39
CA MET A 55 -7.35 0.16 8.94
C MET A 55 -8.64 -0.41 8.35
N THR A 56 -9.37 -1.24 9.11
CA THR A 56 -10.65 -1.82 8.70
C THR A 56 -11.87 -0.98 9.05
N SER A 57 -11.70 0.15 9.74
CA SER A 57 -12.78 1.13 9.91
C SER A 57 -13.18 1.74 8.56
N LYS A 58 -14.43 2.22 8.42
CA LYS A 58 -14.90 2.85 7.18
C LYS A 58 -13.97 3.99 6.72
N VAL A 59 -13.57 4.84 7.65
CA VAL A 59 -12.66 5.97 7.38
C VAL A 59 -11.27 5.45 7.01
N GLY A 60 -10.75 4.47 7.75
CA GLY A 60 -9.44 3.86 7.48
C GLY A 60 -9.34 3.27 6.08
N VAL A 61 -10.35 2.52 5.64
CA VAL A 61 -10.39 1.94 4.29
C VAL A 61 -10.40 3.03 3.21
N ILE A 62 -11.18 4.11 3.39
CA ILE A 62 -11.24 5.24 2.45
C ILE A 62 -9.87 5.94 2.36
N VAL A 63 -9.25 6.23 3.51
CA VAL A 63 -7.94 6.88 3.56
C VAL A 63 -6.89 6.03 2.87
N ILE A 64 -6.85 4.72 3.17
CA ILE A 64 -5.93 3.79 2.50
C ILE A 64 -6.16 3.80 0.99
N ALA A 65 -7.40 3.70 0.52
CA ALA A 65 -7.72 3.70 -0.90
C ALA A 65 -7.25 4.98 -1.61
N ILE A 66 -7.45 6.15 -0.99
CA ILE A 66 -6.98 7.44 -1.52
C ILE A 66 -5.46 7.47 -1.60
N VAL A 67 -4.76 7.06 -0.54
CA VAL A 67 -3.28 7.02 -0.52
C VAL A 67 -2.74 6.07 -1.58
N VAL A 68 -3.31 4.86 -1.71
CA VAL A 68 -2.95 3.88 -2.74
C VAL A 68 -3.10 4.50 -4.13
N ALA A 69 -4.24 5.13 -4.41
CA ALA A 69 -4.51 5.76 -5.71
C ALA A 69 -3.51 6.90 -6.01
N LEU A 70 -3.23 7.77 -5.04
CA LEU A 70 -2.27 8.86 -5.19
C LEU A 70 -0.85 8.35 -5.43
N LEU A 71 -0.40 7.34 -4.67
CA LEU A 71 0.92 6.74 -4.85
C LEU A 71 1.08 6.12 -6.24
N LEU A 72 0.07 5.40 -6.72
CA LEU A 72 0.08 4.82 -8.06
C LEU A 72 0.10 5.92 -9.14
N LEU A 73 -0.71 6.97 -9.00
CA LEU A 73 -0.68 8.10 -9.93
C LEU A 73 0.73 8.70 -9.99
N MET A 74 1.30 9.10 -8.86
CA MET A 74 2.63 9.72 -8.80
C MET A 74 3.75 8.82 -9.36
N ALA A 75 3.66 7.51 -9.15
CA ALA A 75 4.69 6.58 -9.60
C ALA A 75 4.66 6.31 -11.11
N PHE A 76 3.54 6.58 -11.78
CA PHE A 76 3.34 6.29 -13.21
C PHE A 76 3.04 7.53 -14.06
N THR A 77 2.83 8.69 -13.46
CA THR A 77 2.81 9.97 -14.18
C THR A 77 4.22 10.58 -14.23
N ALA A 78 4.55 11.18 -15.38
CA ALA A 78 5.87 11.76 -15.67
C ALA A 78 6.22 12.87 -14.69
#